data_AF-A0A0M9XWF5-F1
#
_entry.id   AF-A0A0M9XWF5-F1
#
_cell.length_a   1.000
_cell.length_b   1.000
_cell.length_c   1.000
_cell.angle_alpha   90.00
_cell.angle_beta   90.00
_cell.angle_gamma   90.00
#
_symmetry.space_group_name_H-M   'P 1'
#
loop_
_entity.id
_entity.type
_entity.pdbx_description
1 polymer ?
#
loop_
_entity_poly.entity_id
_entity_poly.type
_entity_poly.pdbx_seq_one_letter_code
_entity_poly.pdbx_strand_id
1 'polypeptide(L)'
;MRRRPWYATARAARYAAPLACVLALSVTAGCDSGGEAGKGTEASRPAGTGTGGCRPAASFHPYRGDSVELRAVGTGGLRVGGLVIDGNRTVASGPATFTTREVHKIVWRVTGKGPLHLTLTGPDGRTRRPERLEPHGDSSYRRPGDEWGSGLRFPTPGCWHIRLTRTTGSADIPVTAVRRPAVA
;
A
#
# COMPACT_ATOMS: atom_id res chain seq x y z
N MET A 1 -37.00 26.67 30.96
CA MET A 1 -37.49 25.36 31.44
C MET A 1 -36.50 24.26 31.05
N ARG A 2 -35.97 23.60 32.09
CA ARG A 2 -35.32 22.27 32.21
C ARG A 2 -34.45 21.70 31.08
N ARG A 3 -33.13 21.71 31.36
CA ARG A 3 -32.11 20.78 30.86
C ARG A 3 -32.38 19.36 31.35
N ARG A 4 -32.06 18.34 30.54
CA ARG A 4 -31.82 16.95 31.00
C ARG A 4 -30.67 16.31 30.20
N PRO A 5 -29.50 16.08 30.79
CA PRO A 5 -28.48 15.19 30.24
C PRO A 5 -28.81 13.74 30.64
N TRP A 6 -28.69 12.82 29.68
CA TRP A 6 -28.69 11.38 29.93
C TRP A 6 -27.25 10.93 30.18
N TYR A 7 -26.89 10.78 31.46
CA TYR A 7 -25.77 9.95 31.89
C TYR A 7 -26.36 8.63 32.38
N ALA A 8 -25.99 7.51 31.73
CA ALA A 8 -26.12 6.19 32.29
C ALA A 8 -24.71 5.60 32.43
N THR A 9 -24.23 5.59 33.66
CA THR A 9 -22.96 5.01 34.09
C THR A 9 -23.08 3.49 34.23
N ALA A 10 -22.10 2.81 33.63
CA ALA A 10 -21.40 1.59 34.05
C ALA A 10 -22.14 0.48 34.81
N ARG A 11 -21.96 -0.76 34.33
CA ARG A 11 -21.55 -1.90 35.17
C ARG A 11 -20.68 -2.86 34.37
N ALA A 12 -19.41 -2.93 34.77
CA ALA A 12 -18.47 -3.96 34.37
C ALA A 12 -18.84 -5.27 35.07
N ALA A 13 -19.05 -6.34 34.32
CA ALA A 13 -19.21 -7.68 34.88
C ALA A 13 -17.86 -8.39 34.83
N ARG A 14 -17.24 -8.55 36.01
CA ARG A 14 -16.11 -9.45 36.23
C ARG A 14 -16.68 -10.86 36.37
N TYR A 15 -16.26 -11.79 35.52
CA TYR A 15 -16.49 -13.22 35.76
C TYR A 15 -15.16 -13.87 36.11
N ALA A 16 -15.07 -14.34 37.35
CA ALA A 16 -13.99 -15.16 37.87
C ALA A 16 -14.21 -16.63 37.46
N ALA A 17 -13.11 -17.31 37.16
CA ALA A 17 -13.04 -18.72 36.80
C ALA A 17 -13.31 -19.67 37.99
N PRO A 18 -13.59 -20.94 37.72
CA PRO A 18 -13.19 -22.03 38.59
C PRO A 18 -12.07 -22.87 37.97
N LEU A 19 -11.05 -23.14 38.81
CA LEU A 19 -10.07 -24.20 38.69
C LEU A 19 -10.75 -25.56 38.48
N ALA A 20 -10.18 -26.38 37.59
CA ALA A 20 -10.27 -27.84 37.70
C ALA A 20 -8.92 -28.46 37.29
N CYS A 21 -8.23 -29.02 38.28
CA CYS A 21 -7.08 -29.91 38.09
C CYS A 21 -7.57 -31.25 37.56
N VAL A 22 -6.99 -31.74 36.46
CA VAL A 22 -6.88 -33.19 36.21
C VAL A 22 -5.46 -33.47 35.74
N LEU A 23 -4.70 -34.10 36.64
CA LEU A 23 -3.47 -34.82 36.36
C LEU A 23 -3.81 -36.12 35.64
N ALA A 24 -3.16 -36.39 34.50
CA ALA A 24 -2.96 -37.74 34.01
C ALA A 24 -1.63 -37.82 33.27
N LEU A 25 -0.71 -38.58 33.85
CA LEU A 25 0.53 -39.03 33.22
C LEU A 25 0.21 -39.99 32.07
N SER A 26 0.91 -39.83 30.95
CA SER A 26 1.25 -40.94 30.06
C SER A 26 2.58 -40.65 29.37
N VAL A 27 3.62 -41.35 29.83
CA VAL A 27 4.92 -41.44 29.17
C VAL A 27 4.79 -42.47 28.05
N THR A 28 4.97 -42.05 26.80
CA THR A 28 5.27 -42.95 25.69
C THR A 28 6.58 -42.50 25.07
N ALA A 29 7.64 -43.27 25.32
CA ALA A 29 8.87 -43.22 24.56
C ALA A 29 8.59 -43.74 23.15
N GLY A 30 8.86 -42.91 22.15
CA GLY A 30 8.81 -43.27 20.73
C GLY A 30 9.90 -42.49 20.01
N CYS A 31 11.07 -43.11 19.87
CA CYS A 31 12.10 -42.68 18.94
C CYS A 31 11.67 -43.21 17.56
N ASP A 32 11.43 -42.33 16.60
CA ASP A 32 11.56 -42.69 15.19
C ASP A 32 12.14 -41.50 14.42
N SER A 33 12.97 -41.85 13.44
CA SER A 33 14.00 -41.02 12.85
C SER A 33 13.52 -40.45 11.51
N GLY A 34 13.98 -39.24 11.19
CA GLY A 34 14.16 -38.83 9.80
C GLY A 34 12.96 -38.14 9.16
N GLY A 35 13.16 -36.87 8.83
CA GLY A 35 12.26 -36.11 7.98
C GLY A 35 12.75 -34.67 7.87
N GLU A 36 13.58 -34.42 6.87
CA GLU A 36 14.24 -33.16 6.57
C GLU A 36 13.31 -31.94 6.73
N ALA A 37 13.57 -31.11 7.73
CA ALA A 37 13.12 -29.73 7.71
C ALA A 37 13.92 -29.02 6.62
N GLY A 38 13.36 -29.02 5.41
CA GLY A 38 13.87 -28.28 4.28
C GLY A 38 14.23 -26.87 4.72
N LYS A 39 15.50 -26.50 4.50
CA LYS A 39 15.95 -25.12 4.52
C LYS A 39 14.95 -24.33 3.71
N GLY A 40 14.15 -23.52 4.38
CA GLY A 40 13.30 -22.54 3.72
C GLY A 40 14.21 -21.72 2.83
N THR A 41 14.07 -21.93 1.52
CA THR A 41 14.61 -21.03 0.51
C THR A 41 13.90 -19.71 0.74
N GLU A 42 14.49 -18.89 1.61
CA GLU A 42 14.26 -17.47 1.62
C GLU A 42 14.54 -17.02 0.21
N ALA A 43 13.46 -16.76 -0.54
CA ALA A 43 13.55 -16.17 -1.86
C ALA A 43 14.16 -14.79 -1.66
N SER A 44 15.49 -14.75 -1.67
CA SER A 44 16.28 -13.54 -1.80
C SER A 44 15.78 -12.86 -3.06
N ARG A 45 14.87 -11.90 -2.89
CA ARG A 45 14.59 -10.93 -3.95
C ARG A 45 15.95 -10.34 -4.31
N PRO A 46 16.34 -10.33 -5.60
CA PRO A 46 17.59 -9.71 -5.96
C PRO A 46 17.52 -8.25 -5.50
N ALA A 47 18.44 -7.88 -4.61
CA ALA A 47 18.72 -6.50 -4.30
C ALA A 47 19.26 -5.88 -5.59
N GLY A 48 18.34 -5.36 -6.40
CA GLY A 48 18.69 -4.69 -7.62
C GLY A 48 19.37 -3.37 -7.26
N THR A 49 20.70 -3.36 -7.30
CA THR A 49 21.54 -2.15 -7.45
C THR A 49 21.32 -1.46 -8.81
N GLY A 50 20.16 -1.70 -9.44
CA GLY A 50 19.90 -1.35 -10.82
C GLY A 50 19.58 0.12 -10.99
N THR A 51 20.45 0.82 -11.71
CA THR A 51 20.15 1.99 -12.55
C THR A 51 19.06 1.72 -13.61
N GLY A 52 18.48 0.52 -13.66
CA GLY A 52 17.35 0.17 -14.52
C GLY A 52 15.99 0.49 -13.87
N GLY A 53 15.06 1.01 -14.68
CA GLY A 53 13.66 1.17 -14.28
C GLY A 53 12.90 -0.15 -14.12
N CYS A 54 11.65 -0.09 -13.67
CA CYS A 54 10.82 -1.29 -13.54
C CYS A 54 10.58 -1.95 -14.92
N ARG A 55 10.57 -3.29 -14.95
CA ARG A 55 10.28 -4.08 -16.17
C ARG A 55 9.28 -5.21 -15.86
N PRO A 56 8.05 -5.16 -16.41
CA PRO A 56 7.43 -3.97 -16.99
C PRO A 56 7.14 -2.92 -15.91
N ALA A 57 7.32 -1.64 -16.25
CA ALA A 57 6.69 -0.56 -15.48
C ALA A 57 5.21 -0.47 -15.85
N ALA A 58 4.39 0.02 -14.93
CA ALA A 58 3.07 0.52 -15.26
C ALA A 58 3.19 1.68 -16.27
N SER A 59 2.08 2.00 -16.92
CA SER A 59 2.02 3.12 -17.86
C SER A 59 1.18 4.26 -17.30
N PHE A 60 1.58 5.49 -17.62
CA PHE A 60 0.69 6.63 -17.59
C PHE A 60 -0.30 6.55 -18.74
N HIS A 61 -1.58 6.69 -18.39
CA HIS A 61 -2.68 6.78 -19.34
C HIS A 61 -3.18 8.23 -19.41
N PRO A 62 -3.52 8.76 -20.60
CA PRO A 62 -4.17 10.06 -20.70
C PRO A 62 -5.45 10.12 -19.85
N TYR A 63 -5.63 11.24 -19.15
CA TYR A 63 -6.86 11.58 -18.45
C TYR A 63 -7.16 13.06 -18.64
N ARG A 64 -8.25 13.39 -19.38
CA ARG A 64 -8.81 14.74 -19.58
C ARG A 64 -7.80 15.90 -19.64
N GLY A 65 -7.63 16.50 -20.82
CA GLY A 65 -6.61 17.53 -21.02
C GLY A 65 -5.22 16.89 -20.90
N ASP A 66 -4.28 17.60 -20.28
CA ASP A 66 -2.87 17.19 -20.21
C ASP A 66 -2.53 16.34 -18.97
N SER A 67 -3.55 15.89 -18.21
CA SER A 67 -3.29 15.05 -17.04
C SER A 67 -3.12 13.59 -17.42
N VAL A 68 -2.43 12.84 -16.56
CA VAL A 68 -2.28 11.41 -16.69
C VAL A 68 -2.69 10.68 -15.43
N GLU A 69 -3.01 9.41 -15.58
CA GLU A 69 -3.34 8.54 -14.46
C GLU A 69 -2.60 7.21 -14.51
N LEU A 70 -2.43 6.63 -13.33
CA LEU A 70 -2.08 5.23 -13.11
C LEU A 70 -3.35 4.39 -13.02
N ARG A 71 -3.26 3.12 -13.43
CA ARG A 71 -4.35 2.14 -13.28
C ARG A 71 -3.80 0.81 -12.82
N ALA A 72 -4.53 0.13 -11.95
CA ALA A 72 -4.24 -1.25 -11.56
C ALA A 72 -5.49 -2.01 -11.16
N VAL A 73 -5.43 -3.33 -11.38
CA VAL A 73 -6.38 -4.30 -10.84
C VAL A 73 -5.59 -5.28 -10.00
N GLY A 74 -5.99 -5.42 -8.74
CA GLY A 74 -5.33 -6.23 -7.74
C GLY A 74 -6.13 -7.48 -7.34
N THR A 75 -5.66 -8.13 -6.29
CA THR A 75 -6.35 -9.25 -5.67
C THR A 75 -7.73 -8.84 -5.13
N GLY A 76 -8.66 -9.79 -5.04
CA GLY A 76 -10.03 -9.52 -4.59
C GLY A 76 -10.82 -8.56 -5.47
N GLY A 77 -10.37 -8.33 -6.72
CA GLY A 77 -11.00 -7.40 -7.65
C GLY A 77 -10.77 -5.92 -7.32
N LEU A 78 -9.76 -5.59 -6.50
CA LEU A 78 -9.44 -4.22 -6.14
C LEU A 78 -9.02 -3.41 -7.37
N ARG A 79 -9.89 -2.52 -7.84
CA ARG A 79 -9.59 -1.54 -8.90
C ARG A 79 -9.07 -0.25 -8.32
N VAL A 80 -7.97 0.25 -8.88
CA VAL A 80 -7.28 1.49 -8.52
C VAL A 80 -7.13 2.38 -9.75
N GLY A 81 -7.52 3.65 -9.63
CA GLY A 81 -7.09 4.74 -10.50
C GLY A 81 -6.32 5.77 -9.68
N GLY A 82 -5.26 6.37 -10.24
CA GLY A 82 -4.48 7.41 -9.57
C GLY A 82 -4.16 8.56 -10.52
N LEU A 83 -4.88 9.67 -10.40
CA LEU A 83 -4.61 10.91 -11.15
C LEU A 83 -3.37 11.60 -10.60
N VAL A 84 -2.34 11.74 -11.43
CA VAL A 84 -1.10 12.42 -11.05
C VAL A 84 -1.29 13.93 -11.18
N ILE A 85 -1.08 14.64 -10.07
CA ILE A 85 -1.16 16.10 -9.99
C ILE A 85 0.27 16.63 -9.95
N ASP A 86 0.88 16.78 -11.12
CA ASP A 86 2.18 17.43 -11.25
C ASP A 86 1.97 18.95 -11.37
N GLY A 87 2.47 19.69 -10.39
CA GLY A 87 2.27 21.14 -10.28
C GLY A 87 2.90 21.98 -11.39
N ASN A 88 3.65 21.40 -12.34
CA ASN A 88 4.23 22.13 -13.48
C ASN A 88 4.86 21.21 -14.57
N ARG A 89 4.32 20.02 -14.86
CA ARG A 89 4.86 19.17 -15.93
C ARG A 89 3.76 18.47 -16.72
N THR A 90 3.86 18.56 -18.05
CA THR A 90 3.17 17.68 -18.97
C THR A 90 3.82 16.31 -18.86
N VAL A 91 3.16 15.37 -18.18
CA VAL A 91 3.62 13.99 -18.16
C VAL A 91 3.12 13.33 -19.44
N ALA A 92 4.04 12.95 -20.32
CA ALA A 92 3.69 12.23 -21.55
C ALA A 92 3.16 10.83 -21.21
N SER A 93 2.26 10.32 -22.05
CA SER A 93 1.86 8.90 -21.99
C SER A 93 3.07 8.00 -22.24
N GLY A 94 3.10 6.85 -21.58
CA GLY A 94 4.23 5.93 -21.63
C GLY A 94 4.57 5.34 -20.26
N PRO A 95 5.77 4.77 -20.07
CA PRO A 95 6.18 4.20 -18.79
C PRO A 95 6.05 5.22 -17.64
N ALA A 96 5.36 4.82 -16.58
CA ALA A 96 5.14 5.63 -15.39
C ALA A 96 6.47 5.99 -14.73
N THR A 97 6.90 7.24 -14.95
CA THR A 97 8.20 7.75 -14.52
C THR A 97 8.03 8.99 -13.67
N PHE A 98 8.56 8.94 -12.44
CA PHE A 98 8.56 10.05 -11.49
C PHE A 98 9.98 10.58 -11.31
N THR A 99 10.13 11.88 -11.03
CA THR A 99 11.47 12.40 -10.68
C THR A 99 11.75 12.25 -9.19
N THR A 100 13.03 12.08 -8.84
CA THR A 100 13.46 12.10 -7.44
C THR A 100 13.42 13.53 -6.87
N ARG A 101 13.48 13.61 -5.53
CA ARG A 101 13.52 14.84 -4.70
C ARG A 101 12.20 15.58 -4.50
N GLU A 102 11.22 15.46 -5.37
CA GLU A 102 9.91 16.12 -5.16
C GLU A 102 8.87 15.18 -4.55
N VAL A 103 7.81 15.77 -4.01
CA VAL A 103 6.63 15.06 -3.53
C VAL A 103 5.60 15.08 -4.63
N HIS A 104 5.26 13.92 -5.14
CA HIS A 104 4.27 13.73 -6.18
C HIS A 104 2.89 13.63 -5.54
N LYS A 105 2.01 14.57 -5.86
CA LYS A 105 0.62 14.52 -5.41
C LYS A 105 -0.15 13.58 -6.34
N ILE A 106 -0.86 12.62 -5.75
CA ILE A 106 -1.74 11.71 -6.50
C ILE A 106 -3.11 11.67 -5.84
N VAL A 107 -4.16 11.84 -6.65
CA VAL A 107 -5.55 11.63 -6.25
C VAL A 107 -5.96 10.22 -6.67
N TRP A 108 -6.27 9.38 -5.70
CA TRP A 108 -6.64 7.99 -5.89
C TRP A 108 -8.14 7.81 -5.88
N ARG A 109 -8.61 6.87 -6.69
CA ARG A 109 -9.93 6.27 -6.63
C ARG A 109 -9.75 4.77 -6.44
N VAL A 110 -10.19 4.26 -5.30
CA VAL A 110 -9.95 2.87 -4.91
C VAL A 110 -11.26 2.22 -4.56
N THR A 111 -11.57 1.09 -5.21
CA THR A 111 -12.77 0.29 -4.89
C THR A 111 -12.57 -0.55 -3.62
N GLY A 112 -13.52 -1.43 -3.29
CA GLY A 112 -13.43 -2.24 -2.08
C GLY A 112 -13.83 -1.49 -0.81
N LYS A 113 -13.54 -2.08 0.36
CA LYS A 113 -13.96 -1.59 1.67
C LYS A 113 -12.78 -1.49 2.65
N GLY A 114 -13.03 -0.84 3.78
CA GLY A 114 -12.06 -0.65 4.86
C GLY A 114 -11.08 0.50 4.63
N PRO A 115 -10.20 0.75 5.61
CA PRO A 115 -9.19 1.80 5.51
C PRO A 115 -8.24 1.52 4.34
N LEU A 116 -7.79 2.59 3.67
CA LEU A 116 -6.75 2.48 2.66
C LEU A 116 -5.37 2.52 3.34
N HIS A 117 -4.54 1.53 3.01
CA HIS A 117 -3.11 1.55 3.32
C HIS A 117 -2.32 1.70 2.02
N LEU A 118 -1.34 2.60 2.01
CA LEU A 118 -0.44 2.81 0.88
C LEU A 118 1.01 2.70 1.37
N THR A 119 1.83 1.96 0.64
CA THR A 119 3.26 1.81 0.91
C THR A 119 4.09 1.88 -0.38
N LEU A 120 5.33 2.33 -0.26
CA LEU A 120 6.30 2.41 -1.35
C LEU A 120 7.46 1.46 -1.06
N THR A 121 7.73 0.49 -1.92
CA THR A 121 8.94 -0.35 -1.81
C THR A 121 9.95 0.07 -2.86
N GLY A 122 11.15 0.45 -2.43
CA GLY A 122 12.19 0.99 -3.30
C GLY A 122 13.15 -0.07 -3.86
N PRO A 123 14.15 0.37 -4.65
CA PRO A 123 15.17 -0.52 -5.22
C PRO A 123 16.08 -1.13 -4.15
N ASP A 124 16.15 -0.51 -2.97
CA ASP A 124 16.82 -1.04 -1.77
C ASP A 124 16.02 -2.13 -1.05
N GLY A 125 14.84 -2.51 -1.57
CA GLY A 125 13.92 -3.46 -0.96
C GLY A 125 13.20 -2.92 0.28
N ARG A 126 13.45 -1.67 0.69
CA ARG A 126 12.86 -1.09 1.91
C ARG A 126 11.50 -0.50 1.62
N THR A 127 10.56 -0.78 2.52
CA THR A 127 9.22 -0.20 2.48
C THR A 127 9.15 1.14 3.22
N ARG A 128 8.45 2.11 2.62
CA ARG A 128 8.28 3.47 3.12
C ARG A 128 6.79 3.84 3.12
N ARG A 129 6.40 4.70 4.05
CA ARG A 129 5.05 5.28 4.07
C ARG A 129 5.00 6.52 3.16
N PRO A 130 3.84 6.88 2.61
CA PRO A 130 3.67 8.18 1.97
C PRO A 130 3.87 9.29 3.01
N GLU A 131 4.26 10.48 2.54
CA GLU A 131 4.35 11.65 3.42
C GLU A 131 2.97 12.13 3.89
N ARG A 132 1.95 11.85 3.07
CA ARG A 132 0.54 12.14 3.34
C ARG A 132 -0.33 11.05 2.74
N LEU A 133 -1.37 10.65 3.45
CA LEU A 133 -2.46 9.83 2.93
C LEU A 133 -3.76 10.24 3.63
N GLU A 134 -4.70 10.82 2.90
CA GLU A 134 -5.90 11.41 3.46
C GLU A 134 -7.14 11.04 2.65
N PRO A 135 -8.28 10.74 3.28
CA PRO A 135 -9.54 10.56 2.57
C PRO A 135 -10.07 11.91 2.05
N HIS A 136 -10.72 11.89 0.89
CA HIS A 136 -11.40 13.06 0.32
C HIS A 136 -12.87 12.77 0.01
N GLY A 137 -13.68 13.83 0.01
CA GLY A 137 -15.13 13.75 -0.20
C GLY A 137 -15.53 13.61 -1.68
N ASP A 138 -14.95 14.40 -2.58
CA ASP A 138 -15.11 14.26 -4.03
C ASP A 138 -14.11 15.17 -4.78
N SER A 139 -13.91 14.87 -6.07
CA SER A 139 -13.24 15.74 -7.03
C SER A 139 -13.83 15.54 -8.44
N SER A 140 -13.34 16.30 -9.40
CA SER A 140 -13.63 16.08 -10.83
C SER A 140 -12.97 14.81 -11.40
N TYR A 141 -12.14 14.09 -10.62
CA TYR A 141 -11.54 12.82 -11.02
C TYR A 141 -12.57 11.69 -10.94
N ARG A 142 -13.12 11.29 -12.09
CA ARG A 142 -14.18 10.29 -12.20
C ARG A 142 -13.61 8.90 -12.49
N ARG A 143 -13.40 8.13 -11.42
CA ARG A 143 -13.17 6.68 -11.45
C ARG A 143 -13.95 6.01 -10.30
N PRO A 144 -14.27 4.71 -10.40
CA PRO A 144 -14.96 4.01 -9.33
C PRO A 144 -14.15 3.97 -8.03
N GLY A 145 -14.84 4.11 -6.90
CA GLY A 145 -14.26 3.94 -5.56
C GLY A 145 -14.19 5.22 -4.73
N ASP A 146 -13.75 5.05 -3.48
CA ASP A 146 -13.57 6.15 -2.56
C ASP A 146 -12.34 6.97 -2.97
N GLU A 147 -12.38 8.26 -2.69
CA GLU A 147 -11.31 9.18 -3.05
C GLU A 147 -10.30 9.37 -1.92
N TRP A 148 -9.02 9.36 -2.27
CA TRP A 148 -7.91 9.60 -1.35
C TRP A 148 -6.85 10.46 -2.01
N GLY A 149 -6.11 11.23 -1.21
CA GLY A 149 -5.00 12.06 -1.65
C GLY A 149 -3.73 11.56 -1.01
N SER A 150 -2.64 11.51 -1.77
CA SER A 150 -1.33 11.18 -1.22
C SER A 150 -0.23 12.12 -1.70
N GLY A 151 0.81 12.27 -0.88
CA GLY A 151 2.11 12.80 -1.29
C GLY A 151 3.17 11.69 -1.28
N LEU A 152 3.70 11.33 -2.45
CA LEU A 152 4.69 10.27 -2.60
C LEU A 152 6.07 10.85 -2.92
N ARG A 153 7.11 10.42 -2.20
CA ARG A 153 8.50 10.76 -2.52
C ARG A 153 9.29 9.51 -2.90
N PHE A 154 10.01 9.60 -4.01
CA PHE A 154 10.95 8.60 -4.48
C PHE A 154 12.39 9.12 -4.30
N PRO A 155 13.06 8.85 -3.16
CA PRO A 155 14.35 9.45 -2.86
C PRO A 155 15.49 8.92 -3.75
N THR A 156 15.38 7.66 -4.18
CA THR A 156 16.43 6.96 -4.93
C THR A 156 15.92 6.63 -6.34
N PRO A 157 16.70 6.87 -7.40
CA PRO A 157 16.36 6.39 -8.73
C PRO A 157 16.29 4.86 -8.76
N GLY A 158 15.42 4.32 -9.62
CA GLY A 158 15.25 2.87 -9.79
C GLY A 158 13.78 2.44 -9.83
N CYS A 159 13.56 1.14 -9.71
CA CYS A 159 12.21 0.57 -9.67
C CYS A 159 11.57 0.76 -8.29
N TRP A 160 10.33 1.21 -8.27
CA TRP A 160 9.50 1.37 -7.07
C TRP A 160 8.16 0.67 -7.24
N HIS A 161 7.66 0.10 -6.15
CA HIS A 161 6.33 -0.50 -6.10
C HIS A 161 5.42 0.33 -5.21
N ILE A 162 4.37 0.92 -5.78
CA ILE A 162 3.29 1.55 -5.03
C ILE A 162 2.24 0.48 -4.73
N ARG A 163 2.19 0.02 -3.48
CA ARG A 163 1.22 -0.99 -3.05
C ARG A 163 0.07 -0.33 -2.31
N LEU A 164 -1.14 -0.55 -2.79
CA LEU A 164 -2.39 -0.11 -2.16
C LEU A 164 -3.12 -1.34 -1.62
N THR A 165 -3.55 -1.28 -0.36
CA THR A 165 -4.23 -2.39 0.31
C THR A 165 -5.49 -1.91 1.01
N ARG A 166 -6.53 -2.72 0.91
CA ARG A 166 -7.81 -2.62 1.62
C ARG A 166 -8.19 -4.00 2.15
N THR A 167 -9.24 -4.09 2.97
CA THR A 167 -9.70 -5.40 3.45
C THR A 167 -10.15 -6.32 2.31
N THR A 168 -10.61 -5.73 1.20
CA THR A 168 -10.98 -6.45 -0.02
C THR A 168 -9.80 -7.09 -0.75
N GLY A 169 -8.59 -6.51 -0.66
CA GLY A 169 -7.44 -7.00 -1.42
C GLY A 169 -6.33 -5.96 -1.58
N SER A 170 -5.40 -6.22 -2.49
CA SER A 170 -4.25 -5.35 -2.74
C SER A 170 -3.93 -5.23 -4.22
N ALA A 171 -3.53 -4.04 -4.65
CA ALA A 171 -3.00 -3.76 -5.98
C ALA A 171 -1.57 -3.22 -5.86
N ASP A 172 -0.74 -3.53 -6.85
CA ASP A 172 0.66 -3.13 -6.92
C ASP A 172 0.91 -2.41 -8.24
N ILE A 173 1.58 -1.26 -8.19
CA ILE A 173 1.86 -0.41 -9.35
C ILE A 173 3.38 -0.21 -9.44
N PRO A 174 4.08 -0.94 -10.31
CA PRO A 174 5.51 -0.75 -10.53
C PRO A 174 5.75 0.55 -11.31
N VAL A 175 6.57 1.46 -10.79
CA VAL A 175 6.89 2.76 -11.40
C VAL A 175 8.39 3.01 -11.36
N THR A 176 8.90 3.76 -12.34
CA THR A 176 10.32 4.12 -12.37
C THR A 176 10.52 5.48 -11.72
N ALA A 177 11.55 5.61 -10.88
CA ALA A 177 12.04 6.91 -10.41
C ALA A 177 13.35 7.26 -11.11
N VAL A 178 13.47 8.49 -11.63
CA VAL A 178 14.68 9.00 -12.30
C VAL A 178 15.20 10.24 -11.59
N ARG A 179 16.50 10.52 -11.70
CA ARG A 179 17.03 11.79 -11.17
C ARG A 179 16.33 12.95 -11.87
N ARG A 180 15.88 13.94 -11.09
CA ARG A 180 15.46 15.21 -11.65
C ARG A 180 16.64 15.81 -12.44
N PRO A 181 16.44 16.24 -13.70
CA PRO A 181 17.49 16.93 -14.45
C PRO A 181 18.00 18.14 -13.66
N ALA A 182 19.30 18.40 -13.74
CA ALA A 182 19.82 19.68 -13.30
C ALA A 182 19.21 20.78 -14.17
N VAL A 183 18.80 21.90 -13.56
CA VAL A 183 18.48 23.10 -14.32
C VAL A 183 19.83 23.65 -14.80
N ALA A 184 20.01 23.76 -16.12
CA ALA A 184 21.17 24.39 -16.72
C ALA A 184 21.13 25.91 -16.51
#